data_AF-A0A2A2Y898-F1
#
_entry.id   AF-A0A2A2Y898-F1
#
_cell.length_a   1.000
_cell.length_b   1.000
_cell.length_c   1.000
_cell.angle_alpha   90.00
_cell.angle_beta   90.00
_cell.angle_gamma   90.00
#
_symmetry.space_group_name_H-M   'P 1'
#
loop_
_entity.id
_entity.type
_entity.pdbx_description
1 polymer ?
#
loop_
_entity_poly.entity_id
_entity_poly.type
_entity_poly.pdbx_seq_one_letter_code
_entity_poly.pdbx_strand_id
1 'polypeptide(L)'
;MNAAGERLSFRLTFDTSDRRKYLATLVESARRCGVEYRPETLERTTMYRKVMEKNHDIVFWAWSVSSRLPALWESHHTDNAVEKLADGRKVPKRQTNNITGIDDPDLSQLIDRFREATEEDEMIKLSFQMQHRIHDLADFIPGFKVPGYRIAHWDWVKFPAGFDVRAAEDPGQYGLFWLDPKQREVDLRDFRDGKVRGAPKTVIEDRWRTE
;
A
#
# COMPACT_ATOMS: atom_id res chain seq x y z
N MET A 1 -3.66 11.99 30.04
CA MET A 1 -3.92 13.45 29.92
C MET A 1 -2.66 14.18 30.32
N ASN A 2 -2.37 15.33 29.73
CA ASN A 2 -1.29 16.20 30.22
C ASN A 2 -1.71 16.91 31.51
N ALA A 3 -0.83 17.72 32.09
CA ALA A 3 -1.10 18.48 33.31
C ALA A 3 -2.28 19.47 33.19
N ALA A 4 -2.70 19.83 31.96
CA ALA A 4 -3.83 20.69 31.68
C ALA A 4 -5.15 19.93 31.45
N GLY A 5 -5.16 18.59 31.60
CA GLY A 5 -6.35 17.76 31.40
C GLY A 5 -6.62 17.41 29.92
N GLU A 6 -5.70 17.76 29.01
CA GLU A 6 -5.87 17.48 27.58
C GLU A 6 -5.51 16.03 27.28
N ARG A 7 -6.33 15.36 26.45
CA ARG A 7 -6.02 14.02 25.95
C ARG A 7 -4.87 14.11 24.94
N LEU A 8 -4.05 13.07 24.88
CA LEU A 8 -3.07 12.94 23.81
C LEU A 8 -3.85 12.81 22.50
N SER A 9 -3.70 13.77 21.59
CA SER A 9 -4.49 13.83 20.37
C SER A 9 -3.63 13.99 19.13
N PHE A 10 -3.95 13.29 18.05
CA PHE A 10 -3.27 13.38 16.77
C PHE A 10 -4.28 13.61 15.64
N ARG A 11 -3.87 14.35 14.61
CA ARG A 11 -4.64 14.46 13.37
C ARG A 11 -4.43 13.21 12.53
N LEU A 12 -5.51 12.50 12.24
CA LEU A 12 -5.53 11.34 11.35
C LEU A 12 -6.00 11.77 9.97
N THR A 13 -5.06 11.93 9.04
CA THR A 13 -5.32 12.39 7.67
C THR A 13 -5.61 11.20 6.76
N PHE A 14 -6.62 11.30 5.89
CA PHE A 14 -6.93 10.27 4.89
C PHE A 14 -7.62 10.88 3.67
N ASP A 15 -7.58 10.16 2.54
CA ASP A 15 -8.22 10.61 1.31
C ASP A 15 -9.73 10.33 1.30
N THR A 16 -10.42 10.81 0.27
CA THR A 16 -11.86 10.61 0.09
C THR A 16 -12.26 9.19 -0.34
N SER A 17 -11.33 8.22 -0.34
CA SER A 17 -11.64 6.83 -0.71
C SER A 17 -12.56 6.16 0.31
N ASP A 18 -13.27 5.11 -0.11
CA ASP A 18 -14.26 4.42 0.72
C ASP A 18 -13.62 3.47 1.76
N ARG A 19 -12.70 4.02 2.55
CA ARG A 19 -11.99 3.33 3.65
C ARG A 19 -12.51 3.74 5.03
N ARG A 20 -13.58 4.56 5.07
CA ARG A 20 -14.18 5.13 6.30
C ARG A 20 -14.57 4.09 7.35
N LYS A 21 -15.00 2.89 6.93
CA LYS A 21 -15.37 1.80 7.85
C LYS A 21 -14.19 1.34 8.72
N TYR A 22 -13.00 1.26 8.15
CA TYR A 22 -11.79 0.90 8.90
C TYR A 22 -11.39 2.00 9.89
N LEU A 23 -11.52 3.26 9.47
CA LEU A 23 -11.15 4.43 10.26
C LEU A 23 -12.03 4.62 11.50
N ALA A 24 -13.34 4.36 11.41
CA ALA A 24 -14.24 4.45 12.56
C ALA A 24 -13.83 3.50 13.69
N THR A 25 -13.48 2.25 13.35
CA THR A 25 -13.01 1.25 14.33
C THR A 25 -11.69 1.67 14.96
N LEU A 26 -10.77 2.22 14.16
CA LEU A 26 -9.48 2.72 14.63
C LEU A 26 -9.63 3.88 15.62
N VAL A 27 -10.49 4.87 15.31
CA VAL A 27 -10.76 6.02 16.18
C VAL A 27 -11.35 5.58 17.52
N GLU A 28 -12.33 4.68 17.50
CA GLU A 28 -12.96 4.17 18.72
C GLU A 28 -11.99 3.35 19.58
N SER A 29 -11.15 2.52 18.93
CA SER A 29 -10.13 1.72 19.63
C SER A 29 -9.07 2.61 20.27
N ALA A 30 -8.59 3.63 19.53
CA ALA A 30 -7.62 4.59 20.05
C ALA A 30 -8.16 5.34 21.28
N ARG A 31 -9.44 5.73 21.26
CA ARG A 31 -10.11 6.41 22.38
C ARG A 31 -10.13 5.54 23.64
N ARG A 32 -10.37 4.23 23.51
CA ARG A 32 -10.31 3.27 24.62
C ARG A 32 -8.90 3.13 25.20
N CYS A 33 -7.88 3.27 24.36
CA CYS A 33 -6.48 3.30 24.76
C CYS A 33 -6.01 4.67 25.29
N GLY A 34 -6.91 5.66 25.39
CA GLY A 34 -6.60 6.99 25.93
C GLY A 34 -6.01 7.98 24.92
N VAL A 35 -6.04 7.66 23.62
CA VAL A 35 -5.57 8.51 22.51
C VAL A 35 -6.76 9.02 21.71
N GLU A 36 -6.76 10.31 21.38
CA GLU A 36 -7.80 10.92 20.56
C GLU A 36 -7.29 11.10 19.12
N TYR A 37 -7.93 10.45 18.16
CA TYR A 37 -7.71 10.77 16.75
C TYR A 37 -8.72 11.79 16.27
N ARG A 38 -8.22 12.85 15.63
CA ARG A 38 -9.02 13.91 14.99
C ARG A 38 -9.04 13.66 13.48
N PRO A 39 -10.13 13.10 12.93
CA PRO A 39 -10.20 12.74 11.52
C PRO A 39 -10.10 13.99 10.63
N GLU A 40 -9.28 13.92 9.58
CA GLU A 40 -9.19 14.93 8.54
C GLU A 40 -9.26 14.24 7.18
N THR A 41 -10.36 14.48 6.45
CA THR A 41 -10.52 13.98 5.09
C THR A 41 -10.10 15.06 4.10
N LEU A 42 -9.20 14.72 3.18
CA LEU A 42 -8.72 15.61 2.12
C LEU A 42 -8.94 14.97 0.75
N GLU A 43 -9.10 15.79 -0.29
CA GLU A 43 -8.95 15.30 -1.66
C GLU A 43 -7.52 14.76 -1.86
N ARG A 44 -7.37 13.71 -2.68
CA ARG A 44 -6.13 12.93 -2.82
C ARG A 44 -4.90 13.79 -3.14
N THR A 45 -4.99 14.74 -4.05
CA THR A 45 -3.88 15.63 -4.46
C THR A 45 -3.50 16.56 -3.31
N THR A 46 -4.49 17.08 -2.60
CA THR A 46 -4.29 17.90 -1.41
C THR A 46 -3.61 17.11 -0.29
N MET A 47 -4.06 15.87 -0.04
CA MET A 47 -3.43 14.96 0.91
C MET A 47 -1.98 14.68 0.50
N TYR A 48 -1.74 14.30 -0.75
CA TYR A 48 -0.40 14.00 -1.27
C TYR A 48 0.58 15.14 -1.00
N ARG A 49 0.19 16.38 -1.34
CA ARG A 49 1.01 17.56 -1.05
C ARG A 49 1.30 17.72 0.44
N LYS A 50 0.30 17.53 1.31
CA LYS A 50 0.47 17.60 2.76
C LYS A 50 1.47 16.56 3.28
N VAL A 51 1.43 15.35 2.75
CA VAL A 51 2.37 14.28 3.12
C VAL A 51 3.78 14.59 2.61
N MET A 52 3.93 15.02 1.36
CA MET A 52 5.24 15.33 0.79
C MET A 52 5.93 16.53 1.46
N GLU A 53 5.14 17.50 1.95
CA GLU A 53 5.62 18.62 2.77
C GLU A 53 5.89 18.24 4.23
N LYS A 54 5.68 16.98 4.63
CA LYS A 54 5.85 16.45 6.00
C LYS A 54 5.00 17.18 7.05
N ASN A 55 3.84 17.72 6.64
CA ASN A 55 2.94 18.49 7.50
C ASN A 55 1.79 17.62 8.05
N HIS A 56 2.10 16.48 8.67
CA HIS A 56 1.11 15.54 9.18
C HIS A 56 1.55 14.89 10.48
N ASP A 57 0.58 14.48 11.32
CA ASP A 57 0.84 13.68 12.51
C ASP A 57 0.74 12.18 12.15
N ILE A 58 -0.42 11.78 11.62
CA ILE A 58 -0.70 10.41 11.17
C ILE A 58 -1.44 10.48 9.83
N VAL A 59 -1.08 9.59 8.89
CA VAL A 59 -1.75 9.47 7.60
C VAL A 59 -2.15 8.02 7.38
N PHE A 60 -3.41 7.77 7.01
CA PHE A 60 -3.84 6.46 6.54
C PHE A 60 -3.54 6.33 5.04
N TRP A 61 -2.28 6.08 4.72
CA TRP A 61 -1.78 5.96 3.35
C TRP A 61 -0.49 5.16 3.32
N ALA A 62 -0.18 4.59 2.17
CA ALA A 62 1.05 3.84 1.93
C ALA A 62 1.43 3.96 0.46
N TRP A 63 2.71 3.76 0.17
CA TRP A 63 3.18 3.50 -1.19
C TRP A 63 2.70 2.12 -1.66
N SER A 64 2.62 1.94 -2.98
CA SER A 64 2.40 0.60 -3.53
C SER A 64 3.62 -0.26 -3.25
N VAL A 65 3.38 -1.54 -2.97
CA VAL A 65 4.41 -2.57 -3.14
C VAL A 65 4.36 -3.01 -4.59
N SER A 66 5.50 -3.29 -5.22
CA SER A 66 5.55 -3.71 -6.64
C SER A 66 6.61 -4.78 -6.92
N SER A 67 7.35 -5.19 -5.89
CA SER A 67 8.46 -6.12 -6.02
C SER A 67 8.39 -7.22 -4.97
N ARG A 68 8.85 -8.42 -5.35
CA ARG A 68 9.09 -9.53 -4.43
C ARG A 68 10.24 -9.24 -3.46
N LEU A 69 11.11 -8.30 -3.80
CA LEU A 69 12.22 -7.85 -2.98
C LEU A 69 11.88 -6.51 -2.32
N PRO A 70 12.13 -6.34 -1.01
CA PRO A 70 11.93 -5.06 -0.34
C PRO A 70 12.77 -3.93 -0.97
N ALA A 71 12.10 -2.89 -1.47
CA ALA A 71 12.74 -1.68 -1.99
C ALA A 71 12.64 -0.55 -0.95
N LEU A 72 13.39 -0.67 0.14
CA LEU A 72 13.24 0.20 1.32
C LEU A 72 14.09 1.47 1.30
N TRP A 73 15.04 1.60 0.37
CA TRP A 73 15.96 2.74 0.36
C TRP A 73 15.25 4.10 0.23
N GLU A 74 14.33 4.23 -0.72
CA GLU A 74 13.63 5.51 -0.92
C GLU A 74 12.72 5.87 0.26
N SER A 75 12.19 4.86 0.96
CA SER A 75 11.18 5.02 2.01
C SER A 75 11.73 5.06 3.44
N HIS A 76 12.91 4.50 3.71
CA HIS A 76 13.42 4.36 5.08
C HIS A 76 14.91 4.71 5.24
N HIS A 77 15.64 5.03 4.16
CA HIS A 77 17.03 5.45 4.28
C HIS A 77 17.13 6.88 4.82
N THR A 78 18.11 7.12 5.70
CA THR A 78 18.40 8.41 6.37
C THR A 78 18.63 9.57 5.39
N ASP A 79 19.21 9.29 4.22
CA ASP A 79 19.42 10.28 3.13
C ASP A 79 18.10 10.93 2.64
N ASN A 80 16.97 10.26 2.89
CA ASN A 80 15.64 10.70 2.50
C ASN A 80 14.85 11.30 3.67
N ALA A 81 15.40 11.29 4.89
CA ALA A 81 14.70 11.65 6.12
C ALA A 81 14.87 13.12 6.48
N VAL A 82 16.12 13.57 6.58
CA VAL A 82 16.48 14.90 7.09
C VAL A 82 17.48 15.59 6.17
N GLU A 83 17.40 16.91 6.11
CA GLU A 83 18.42 17.76 5.50
C GLU A 83 18.94 18.79 6.49
N LYS A 84 20.20 19.18 6.32
CA LYS A 84 20.86 20.17 7.19
C LYS A 84 20.84 21.53 6.50
N LEU A 85 20.23 22.51 7.15
CA LEU A 85 20.21 23.89 6.68
C LEU A 85 21.59 24.56 6.88
N ALA A 86 21.82 25.69 6.21
CA ALA A 86 23.06 26.46 6.33
C ALA A 86 23.36 26.92 7.77
N ASP A 87 22.32 27.10 8.59
CA ASP A 87 22.42 27.44 10.01
C ASP A 87 22.66 26.22 10.93
N GLY A 88 22.81 25.02 10.36
CA GLY A 88 23.09 23.79 11.07
C GLY A 88 21.87 23.03 11.59
N ARG A 89 20.65 23.59 11.48
CA ARG A 89 19.43 22.88 11.89
C ARG A 89 19.14 21.70 10.98
N LYS A 90 18.68 20.59 11.57
CA LYS A 90 18.10 19.46 10.83
C LYS A 90 16.61 19.68 10.67
N VAL A 91 16.12 19.57 9.44
CA VAL A 91 14.69 19.64 9.11
C VAL A 91 14.27 18.41 8.30
N PRO A 92 13.00 17.99 8.38
CA PRO A 92 12.50 16.92 7.53
C PRO A 92 12.72 17.25 6.05
N LYS A 93 13.33 16.32 5.32
CA LYS A 93 13.58 16.47 3.89
C LYS A 93 12.27 16.26 3.14
N ARG A 94 11.82 17.28 2.41
CA ARG A 94 10.53 17.29 1.71
C ARG A 94 10.65 16.60 0.36
N GLN A 95 9.50 16.21 -0.21
CA GLN A 95 9.43 15.61 -1.56
C GLN A 95 10.28 14.33 -1.70
N THR A 96 10.36 13.55 -0.63
CA THR A 96 11.01 12.23 -0.59
C THR A 96 9.98 11.12 -0.31
N ASN A 97 10.27 9.90 -0.74
CA ASN A 97 9.42 8.73 -0.47
C ASN A 97 9.46 8.29 1.01
N ASN A 98 10.40 8.81 1.82
CA ASN A 98 10.43 8.58 3.28
C ASN A 98 9.36 9.43 3.97
N ILE A 99 8.10 8.99 3.87
CA ILE A 99 6.94 9.75 4.34
C ILE A 99 6.79 9.76 5.86
N THR A 100 7.42 8.82 6.58
CA THR A 100 7.41 8.73 8.05
C THR A 100 8.46 9.65 8.67
N GLY A 101 9.47 10.06 7.89
CA GLY A 101 10.57 10.89 8.37
C GLY A 101 11.58 10.11 9.21
N ILE A 102 11.60 8.77 9.08
CA ILE A 102 12.48 7.91 9.89
C ILE A 102 13.95 8.17 9.55
N ASP A 103 14.74 8.53 10.56
CA ASP A 103 16.19 8.81 10.48
C ASP A 103 16.94 7.78 11.34
N ASP A 104 17.00 6.52 10.88
CA ASP A 104 17.63 5.41 11.60
C ASP A 104 18.88 4.89 10.86
N PRO A 105 20.10 5.23 11.32
CA PRO A 105 21.34 4.81 10.66
C PRO A 105 21.55 3.29 10.62
N ASP A 106 21.05 2.57 11.62
CA ASP A 106 21.16 1.10 11.67
C ASP A 106 20.31 0.47 10.56
N LEU A 107 19.08 0.94 10.36
CA LEU A 107 18.23 0.54 9.24
C LEU A 107 18.87 0.91 7.89
N SER A 108 19.46 2.10 7.76
CA SER A 108 20.20 2.47 6.54
C SER A 108 21.32 1.47 6.22
N GLN A 109 22.13 1.08 7.21
CA GLN A 109 23.19 0.09 7.01
C GLN A 109 22.65 -1.28 6.58
N LEU A 110 21.51 -1.71 7.12
CA LEU A 110 20.86 -2.96 6.69
C LEU A 110 20.36 -2.86 5.25
N ILE A 111 19.80 -1.72 4.87
CA ILE A 111 19.33 -1.46 3.50
C ILE A 111 20.51 -1.50 2.52
N ASP A 112 21.62 -0.83 2.83
CA ASP A 112 22.78 -0.80 1.95
C ASP A 112 23.37 -2.20 1.75
N ARG A 113 23.52 -2.96 2.83
CA ARG A 113 23.95 -4.37 2.74
C ARG A 113 22.99 -5.22 1.93
N PHE A 114 21.68 -5.04 2.09
CA PHE A 114 20.69 -5.79 1.30
C PHE A 114 20.80 -5.49 -0.20
N ARG A 115 21.13 -4.25 -0.56
CA ARG A 115 21.32 -3.83 -1.95
C ARG A 115 22.60 -4.40 -2.58
N GLU A 116 23.62 -4.65 -1.77
CA GLU A 116 24.91 -5.21 -2.21
C GLU A 116 24.94 -6.75 -2.18
N ALA A 117 24.03 -7.38 -1.42
CA ALA A 117 23.96 -8.82 -1.29
C ALA A 117 23.62 -9.52 -2.62
N THR A 118 24.34 -10.59 -2.93
CA THR A 118 24.13 -11.43 -4.12
C THR A 118 23.60 -12.82 -3.80
N GLU A 119 23.65 -13.24 -2.54
CA GLU A 119 23.22 -14.55 -2.07
C GLU A 119 21.80 -14.49 -1.48
N GLU A 120 20.90 -15.36 -1.94
CA GLU A 120 19.49 -15.35 -1.55
C GLU A 120 19.28 -15.50 -0.03
N ASP A 121 20.00 -16.41 0.60
CA ASP A 121 19.90 -16.64 2.05
C ASP A 121 20.29 -15.39 2.86
N GLU A 122 21.29 -14.64 2.39
CA GLU A 122 21.69 -13.38 3.02
C GLU A 122 20.60 -12.31 2.82
N MET A 123 20.07 -12.19 1.61
CA MET A 123 18.96 -11.26 1.31
C MET A 123 17.75 -11.53 2.20
N ILE A 124 17.37 -12.80 2.38
CA ILE A 124 16.25 -13.19 3.26
C ILE A 124 16.53 -12.77 4.70
N LYS A 125 17.73 -13.08 5.22
CA LYS A 125 18.12 -12.71 6.59
C LYS A 125 18.07 -11.19 6.80
N LEU A 126 18.64 -10.43 5.87
CA LEU A 126 18.64 -8.96 5.91
C LEU A 126 17.21 -8.40 5.81
N SER A 127 16.36 -8.98 4.97
CA SER A 127 14.94 -8.61 4.86
C SER A 127 14.22 -8.75 6.20
N PHE A 128 14.41 -9.87 6.91
CA PHE A 128 13.82 -10.04 8.24
C PHE A 128 14.36 -9.03 9.25
N GLN A 129 15.67 -8.76 9.24
CA GLN A 129 16.27 -7.76 10.12
C GLN A 129 15.69 -6.35 9.88
N MET A 130 15.56 -5.93 8.62
CA MET A 130 14.95 -4.65 8.27
C MET A 130 13.49 -4.58 8.73
N GLN A 131 12.69 -5.63 8.49
CA GLN A 131 11.28 -5.67 8.89
C GLN A 131 11.12 -5.65 10.42
N HIS A 132 11.97 -6.36 11.17
CA HIS A 132 11.98 -6.28 12.63
C HIS A 132 12.34 -4.88 13.11
N ARG A 133 13.32 -4.22 12.49
CA ARG A 133 13.68 -2.84 12.85
C ARG A 133 12.54 -1.86 12.59
N ILE A 134 11.89 -1.94 11.43
CA ILE A 134 10.69 -1.12 11.10
C ILE A 134 9.57 -1.36 12.12
N HIS A 135 9.32 -2.63 12.48
CA HIS A 135 8.34 -2.98 13.50
C HIS A 135 8.67 -2.33 14.86
N ASP A 136 9.93 -2.40 15.29
CA ASP A 136 10.37 -1.84 16.58
C ASP A 136 10.34 -0.30 16.61
N LEU A 137 10.59 0.33 15.46
CA LEU A 137 10.48 1.78 15.28
C LEU A 137 9.02 2.25 15.25
N ALA A 138 8.09 1.36 14.90
CA ALA A 138 6.65 1.62 14.78
C ALA A 138 6.33 2.84 13.88
N ASP A 139 7.16 3.09 12.86
CA ASP A 139 7.00 4.22 11.94
C ASP A 139 5.92 3.94 10.88
N PHE A 140 5.75 2.67 10.51
CA PHE A 140 4.71 2.19 9.60
C PHE A 140 3.91 1.03 10.20
N ILE A 141 2.59 1.17 10.24
CA ILE A 141 1.67 0.12 10.74
C ILE A 141 0.82 -0.38 9.55
N PRO A 142 0.99 -1.64 9.11
CA PRO A 142 0.16 -2.22 8.05
C PRO A 142 -1.32 -2.21 8.42
N GLY A 143 -2.15 -1.55 7.59
CA GLY A 143 -3.59 -1.43 7.86
C GLY A 143 -4.38 -2.69 7.50
N PHE A 144 -4.31 -3.13 6.25
CA PHE A 144 -4.96 -4.36 5.78
C PHE A 144 -4.29 -4.85 4.49
N LYS A 145 -4.47 -6.14 4.20
CA LYS A 145 -4.11 -6.76 2.92
C LYS A 145 -5.39 -7.13 2.17
N VAL A 146 -5.45 -6.79 0.88
CA VAL A 146 -6.53 -7.29 0.02
C VAL A 146 -6.19 -8.73 -0.35
N PRO A 147 -7.08 -9.72 -0.10
CA PRO A 147 -6.75 -11.14 -0.24
C PRO A 147 -6.61 -11.61 -1.70
N GLY A 148 -6.98 -10.77 -2.66
CA GLY A 148 -6.93 -11.04 -4.09
C GLY A 148 -7.81 -10.05 -4.85
N TYR A 149 -7.76 -10.08 -6.17
CA TYR A 149 -8.59 -9.25 -7.03
C TYR A 149 -9.78 -10.05 -7.56
N ARG A 150 -10.88 -9.34 -7.82
CA ARG A 150 -12.07 -9.88 -8.46
C ARG A 150 -12.39 -9.03 -9.67
N ILE A 151 -12.62 -9.69 -10.80
CA ILE A 151 -13.10 -9.03 -12.02
C ILE A 151 -14.36 -9.68 -12.56
N ALA A 152 -15.10 -8.89 -13.32
CA ALA A 152 -16.08 -9.39 -14.26
C ALA A 152 -15.59 -9.02 -15.66
N HIS A 153 -15.65 -9.96 -16.59
CA HIS A 153 -15.25 -9.74 -17.97
C HIS A 153 -16.28 -10.37 -18.91
N TRP A 154 -16.33 -9.85 -20.13
CA TRP A 154 -17.10 -10.49 -21.20
C TRP A 154 -16.47 -11.81 -21.58
N ASP A 155 -17.27 -12.76 -22.07
CA ASP A 155 -16.75 -14.07 -22.46
C ASP A 155 -15.69 -13.97 -23.56
N TRP A 156 -15.76 -12.96 -24.44
CA TRP A 156 -14.72 -12.72 -25.44
C TRP A 156 -13.38 -12.20 -24.89
N VAL A 157 -13.29 -11.88 -23.59
CA VAL A 157 -12.02 -11.62 -22.91
C VAL A 157 -11.57 -12.93 -22.30
N LYS A 158 -10.42 -13.44 -22.75
CA LYS A 158 -9.91 -14.76 -22.39
C LYS A 158 -8.65 -14.62 -21.55
N PHE A 159 -8.44 -15.59 -20.66
CA PHE A 159 -7.31 -15.68 -19.75
C PHE A 159 -6.68 -17.08 -19.86
N PRO A 160 -5.39 -17.23 -19.53
CA PRO A 160 -4.74 -18.54 -19.53
C PRO A 160 -5.40 -19.48 -18.52
N ALA A 161 -5.13 -20.79 -18.65
CA ALA A 161 -5.54 -21.75 -17.63
C ALA A 161 -4.91 -21.40 -16.27
N GLY A 162 -5.72 -21.35 -15.22
CA GLY A 162 -5.31 -20.85 -13.90
C GLY A 162 -5.33 -19.32 -13.77
N PHE A 163 -5.89 -18.61 -14.77
CA PHE A 163 -6.19 -17.19 -14.83
C PHE A 163 -4.99 -16.23 -14.84
N ASP A 164 -4.03 -16.40 -13.92
CA ASP A 164 -2.88 -15.50 -13.77
C ASP A 164 -1.64 -16.17 -13.15
N VAL A 165 -0.54 -15.42 -13.09
CA VAL A 165 0.72 -15.84 -12.47
C VAL A 165 0.80 -15.48 -10.99
N ARG A 166 1.65 -16.19 -10.24
CA ARG A 166 1.84 -16.02 -8.79
C ARG A 166 2.18 -14.58 -8.34
N ALA A 167 2.79 -13.78 -9.21
CA ALA A 167 3.19 -12.41 -8.89
C ALA A 167 2.14 -11.33 -9.23
N ALA A 168 1.01 -11.71 -9.82
CA ALA A 168 0.01 -10.74 -10.27
C ALA A 168 -0.75 -10.12 -9.09
N GLU A 169 -0.88 -8.80 -9.15
CA GLU A 169 -1.64 -7.94 -8.24
C GLU A 169 -2.94 -7.44 -8.90
N ASP A 170 -3.00 -7.47 -10.23
CA ASP A 170 -4.18 -7.18 -11.05
C ASP A 170 -4.14 -8.00 -12.37
N PRO A 171 -5.29 -8.27 -13.00
CA PRO A 171 -5.39 -9.19 -14.16
C PRO A 171 -4.77 -8.63 -15.45
N GLY A 172 -4.45 -7.35 -15.49
CA GLY A 172 -3.82 -6.66 -16.61
C GLY A 172 -2.31 -6.51 -16.46
N GLN A 173 -1.76 -6.68 -15.25
CA GLN A 173 -0.36 -6.36 -14.92
C GLN A 173 0.66 -6.98 -15.87
N TYR A 174 0.46 -8.25 -16.23
CA TYR A 174 1.36 -9.00 -17.11
C TYR A 174 0.82 -9.19 -18.53
N GLY A 175 -0.33 -8.59 -18.87
CA GLY A 175 -0.91 -8.66 -20.20
C GLY A 175 -1.21 -10.07 -20.70
N LEU A 176 -1.54 -11.00 -19.79
CA LEU A 176 -1.75 -12.43 -20.13
C LEU A 176 -3.09 -12.70 -20.81
N PHE A 177 -4.01 -11.74 -20.80
CA PHE A 177 -5.31 -11.87 -21.42
C PHE A 177 -5.25 -11.67 -22.94
N TRP A 178 -6.22 -12.23 -23.66
CA TRP A 178 -6.42 -11.95 -25.08
C TRP A 178 -7.90 -11.76 -25.40
N LEU A 179 -8.17 -11.22 -26.59
CA LEU A 179 -9.52 -11.04 -27.09
C LEU A 179 -9.84 -12.14 -28.11
N ASP A 180 -11.07 -12.63 -28.08
CA ASP A 180 -11.64 -13.51 -29.09
C ASP A 180 -12.64 -12.70 -29.95
N PRO A 181 -12.23 -12.19 -31.13
CA PRO A 181 -13.10 -11.36 -31.96
C PRO A 181 -14.35 -12.09 -32.44
N LYS A 182 -14.28 -13.39 -32.69
CA LYS A 182 -15.43 -14.19 -33.16
C LYS A 182 -16.46 -14.30 -32.05
N GLN A 183 -16.01 -14.61 -30.82
CA GLN A 183 -16.91 -14.64 -29.67
C GLN A 183 -17.54 -13.27 -29.40
N ARG A 184 -16.77 -12.19 -29.57
CA ARG A 184 -17.26 -10.82 -29.40
C ARG A 184 -18.42 -10.49 -30.34
N GLU A 185 -18.32 -10.86 -31.61
CA GLU A 185 -19.38 -10.63 -32.59
C GLU A 185 -20.68 -11.34 -32.20
N VAL A 186 -20.58 -12.61 -31.80
CA VAL A 186 -21.72 -13.42 -31.36
C VAL A 186 -22.36 -12.81 -30.12
N ASP A 187 -21.56 -12.48 -29.11
CA ASP A 187 -22.06 -11.97 -27.83
C ASP A 187 -22.72 -10.59 -27.97
N LEU A 188 -22.14 -9.70 -28.78
CA LEU A 188 -22.72 -8.38 -29.04
C LEU A 188 -24.01 -8.48 -29.86
N ARG A 189 -24.10 -9.44 -30.80
CA ARG A 189 -25.33 -9.69 -31.53
C ARG A 189 -26.42 -10.21 -30.59
N ASP A 190 -26.12 -11.24 -29.80
CA ASP A 190 -27.07 -11.83 -28.85
C ASP A 190 -27.57 -10.79 -27.84
N PHE A 191 -26.69 -9.92 -27.36
CA PHE A 191 -27.05 -8.82 -26.47
C PHE A 191 -28.03 -7.84 -27.14
N ARG A 192 -27.79 -7.46 -28.40
CA ARG A 192 -28.70 -6.58 -29.18
C ARG A 192 -30.04 -7.25 -29.45
N ASP A 193 -30.03 -8.56 -29.71
CA ASP A 193 -31.22 -9.38 -29.95
C ASP A 193 -32.01 -9.67 -28.65
N GLY A 194 -31.56 -9.15 -27.50
CA GLY A 194 -32.23 -9.29 -26.21
C GLY A 194 -32.13 -10.69 -25.59
N LYS A 195 -31.19 -11.53 -26.06
CA LYS A 195 -31.02 -12.88 -25.53
C LYS A 195 -30.39 -12.84 -24.14
N VAL A 196 -30.93 -13.66 -23.23
CA VAL A 196 -30.46 -13.78 -21.85
C VAL A 196 -29.60 -15.02 -21.71
N ARG A 197 -28.35 -14.87 -21.21
CA ARG A 197 -27.39 -15.97 -21.06
C ARG A 197 -27.35 -16.61 -19.65
N GLY A 198 -28.43 -16.46 -18.89
CA GLY A 198 -28.54 -17.00 -17.54
C GLY A 198 -27.69 -16.26 -16.51
N ALA A 199 -27.45 -16.90 -15.36
CA ALA A 199 -26.67 -16.33 -14.27
C ALA A 199 -25.17 -16.26 -14.61
N PRO A 200 -24.44 -15.24 -14.12
CA PRO A 200 -23.00 -15.14 -14.34
C PRO A 200 -22.26 -16.34 -13.74
N LYS A 201 -21.33 -16.91 -14.50
CA LYS A 201 -20.43 -17.95 -14.01
C LYS A 201 -19.37 -17.31 -13.11
N THR A 202 -19.26 -17.80 -11.88
CA THR A 202 -18.17 -17.44 -10.97
C THR A 202 -17.12 -18.55 -10.99
N VAL A 203 -15.87 -18.19 -11.24
CA VAL A 203 -14.71 -19.09 -11.12
C VAL A 203 -13.81 -18.51 -10.02
N ILE A 204 -13.35 -19.38 -9.12
CA ILE A 204 -12.40 -19.02 -8.07
C ILE A 204 -11.08 -19.70 -8.43
N GLU A 205 -10.04 -18.90 -8.58
CA GLU A 205 -8.68 -19.35 -8.90
C GLU A 205 -7.81 -19.05 -7.69
N ASP A 206 -7.58 -20.06 -6.85
CA ASP A 206 -6.91 -19.94 -5.55
C ASP A 206 -5.57 -20.69 -5.47
N ARG A 207 -5.04 -21.13 -6.63
CA ARG A 207 -3.77 -21.86 -6.75
C ARG A 207 -2.61 -21.23 -5.98
N TRP A 208 -2.57 -19.89 -5.91
CA TRP A 208 -1.50 -19.13 -5.27
C TRP A 208 -1.86 -18.55 -3.91
N ARG A 209 -3.03 -18.91 -3.37
CA ARG A 209 -3.48 -18.43 -2.07
C ARG A 209 -2.55 -18.94 -0.97
N THR A 210 -2.00 -18.02 -0.19
CA THR A 210 -1.25 -18.33 1.03
C THR A 210 -2.22 -18.36 2.21
N GLU A 211 -2.01 -19.29 3.15
CA GLU A 211 -2.77 -19.38 4.42
C GLU A 211 -2.63 -18.13 5.30
#